data_AF-S9RHE3-F1
#
_entry.id   AF-S9RHE3-F1
#
_cell.length_a   1.000
_cell.length_b   1.000
_cell.length_c   1.000
_cell.angle_alpha   90.00
_cell.angle_beta   90.00
_cell.angle_gamma   90.00
#
_symmetry.space_group_name_H-M   'P 1'
#
loop_
_entity.id
_entity.type
_entity.pdbx_description
1 polymer ?
#
loop_
_entity_poly.entity_id
_entity_poly.type
_entity_poly.pdbx_seq_one_letter_code
_entity_poly.pdbx_strand_id
1 'polypeptide(L)'
;MLFHFQNKDPEKFFGLIEDNLKKIHPLFQTVFKTFLKDKEKIVNALQLPYSNVELEATNNLIKLIKRNAFRFWNFENFKKRIFIALNIKKKGRNSSFFDLS
;
A
#
# COMPACT_ATOMS: atom_id res chain seq x y z
N MET A 1 -3.57 10.48 -19.39
CA MET A 1 -3.88 10.10 -17.98
C MET A 1 -2.70 9.35 -17.34
N LEU A 2 -2.30 8.17 -17.82
CA LEU A 2 -1.18 7.38 -17.26
C LEU A 2 0.15 8.17 -17.19
N PHE A 3 0.44 8.99 -18.20
CA PHE A 3 1.62 9.86 -18.24
C PHE A 3 1.70 10.81 -17.04
N HIS A 4 0.60 11.49 -16.66
CA HIS A 4 0.59 12.41 -15.53
C HIS A 4 0.67 11.68 -14.18
N PHE A 5 0.12 10.47 -14.11
CA PHE A 5 0.26 9.62 -12.93
C PHE A 5 1.72 9.20 -12.70
N GLN A 6 2.43 8.78 -13.75
CA GLN A 6 3.85 8.43 -13.68
C GLN A 6 4.74 9.62 -13.32
N ASN A 7 4.41 10.80 -13.83
CA ASN A 7 5.12 12.05 -13.51
C ASN A 7 4.72 12.66 -12.16
N LYS A 8 3.88 11.98 -11.36
CA LYS A 8 3.39 12.46 -10.05
C LYS A 8 2.78 13.86 -10.10
N ASP A 9 2.06 14.16 -11.19
CA ASP A 9 1.36 15.43 -11.41
C ASP A 9 -0.15 15.22 -11.15
N PRO A 10 -0.62 15.38 -9.89
CA PRO A 10 -2.00 15.10 -9.53
C PRO A 10 -2.99 16.08 -10.17
N GLU A 11 -2.60 17.34 -10.40
CA GLU A 11 -3.52 18.35 -10.94
C GLU A 11 -3.91 18.00 -12.37
N LYS A 12 -2.92 17.72 -13.24
CA LYS A 12 -3.20 17.31 -14.62
C LYS A 12 -3.86 15.93 -14.70
N PHE A 13 -3.56 15.04 -13.74
CA PHE A 13 -4.22 13.73 -13.66
C PHE A 13 -5.73 13.86 -13.38
N PHE A 14 -6.10 14.61 -12.34
CA PHE A 14 -7.51 14.78 -11.96
C PHE A 14 -8.29 15.69 -12.92
N GLY A 15 -7.67 16.72 -13.50
CA GLY A 15 -8.32 17.54 -14.53
C GLY A 15 -8.78 16.69 -15.73
N LEU A 16 -7.92 15.76 -16.20
CA LEU A 16 -8.31 14.82 -17.27
C LEU A 16 -9.44 13.87 -16.86
N ILE A 17 -9.55 13.49 -15.59
CA ILE A 17 -10.64 12.64 -15.11
C ILE A 17 -11.97 13.41 -15.15
N GLU A 18 -11.97 14.64 -14.64
CA GLU A 18 -13.15 15.50 -14.59
C GLU A 18 -13.67 15.84 -16.00
N ASP A 19 -12.78 16.21 -16.92
CA ASP A 19 -13.11 16.56 -18.31
C ASP A 19 -13.73 15.40 -19.10
N ASN A 20 -13.35 14.17 -18.77
CA ASN A 20 -13.78 12.97 -19.49
C ASN A 20 -14.90 12.19 -18.77
N LEU A 21 -15.30 12.60 -17.55
CA LEU A 21 -16.25 11.85 -16.72
C LEU A 21 -17.61 11.61 -17.41
N LYS A 22 -18.09 12.59 -18.20
CA LYS A 22 -19.36 12.50 -18.92
C LYS A 22 -19.26 11.76 -20.27
N LYS A 23 -18.06 11.64 -20.83
CA LYS A 23 -17.80 11.06 -22.15
C LYS A 23 -17.35 9.61 -22.08
N ILE A 24 -16.89 9.17 -20.91
CA ILE A 24 -16.33 7.83 -20.72
C ILE A 24 -17.44 6.78 -20.55
N HIS A 25 -17.10 5.56 -20.98
CA HIS A 25 -17.97 4.39 -20.86
C HIS A 25 -18.45 4.20 -19.40
N PRO A 26 -19.74 3.87 -19.17
CA PRO A 26 -20.32 3.77 -17.82
C PRO A 26 -19.53 2.91 -16.84
N LEU A 27 -18.88 1.84 -17.31
CA LEU A 27 -18.00 0.98 -16.49
C LEU A 27 -16.87 1.75 -15.78
N PHE A 28 -16.29 2.75 -16.45
CA PHE A 28 -15.19 3.55 -15.89
C PHE A 28 -15.68 4.77 -15.11
N GLN A 29 -16.95 5.17 -15.26
CA GLN A 29 -17.49 6.29 -14.50
C GLN A 29 -17.46 6.02 -13.00
N THR A 30 -17.79 4.80 -12.58
CA THR A 30 -17.73 4.42 -11.16
C THR A 30 -16.30 4.48 -10.62
N VAL A 31 -15.33 4.00 -11.40
CA VAL A 31 -13.90 4.04 -11.04
C VAL A 31 -13.43 5.49 -10.87
N PHE A 32 -13.77 6.36 -11.82
CA PHE A 32 -13.38 7.76 -11.79
C PHE A 32 -14.06 8.54 -10.66
N LYS A 33 -15.34 8.23 -10.35
CA LYS A 33 -16.01 8.77 -9.17
C LYS A 33 -15.31 8.38 -7.87
N THR A 34 -14.85 7.13 -7.76
CA THR A 34 -14.06 6.68 -6.59
C THR A 34 -12.74 7.43 -6.51
N PHE A 35 -12.04 7.62 -7.63
CA PHE A 35 -10.80 8.40 -7.63
C PHE A 35 -11.01 9.85 -7.18
N LEU A 36 -12.10 10.50 -7.59
CA LEU A 36 -12.44 11.85 -7.13
C LEU A 36 -12.80 11.88 -5.64
N LYS A 37 -13.51 10.86 -5.15
CA LYS A 37 -13.85 10.73 -3.71
C LYS A 37 -12.60 10.57 -2.84
N ASP A 38 -11.63 9.78 -3.29
CA ASP A 38 -10.39 9.50 -2.56
C ASP A 38 -9.20 10.36 -3.04
N LYS A 39 -9.47 11.54 -3.61
CA LYS A 39 -8.48 12.44 -4.23
C LYS A 39 -7.31 12.73 -3.30
N GLU A 40 -7.55 13.12 -2.05
CA GLU A 40 -6.51 13.42 -1.08
C GLU A 40 -5.58 12.23 -0.83
N LYS A 41 -6.12 11.01 -0.73
CA LYS A 41 -5.32 9.80 -0.52
C LYS A 41 -4.43 9.50 -1.72
N ILE A 42 -4.94 9.71 -2.93
CA ILE A 42 -4.18 9.51 -4.17
C ILE A 42 -3.09 10.58 -4.31
N VAL A 43 -3.39 11.84 -4.00
CA VAL A 43 -2.39 12.93 -3.97
C VAL A 43 -1.28 12.59 -2.98
N ASN A 44 -1.65 12.18 -1.77
CA ASN A 44 -0.69 11.76 -0.74
C ASN A 44 0.17 10.58 -1.21
N ALA A 45 -0.43 9.58 -1.88
CA ALA A 45 0.31 8.45 -2.42
C ALA A 45 1.28 8.83 -3.56
N LEU A 46 0.95 9.86 -4.35
CA LEU A 46 1.83 10.36 -5.41
C LEU A 46 2.99 11.21 -4.87
N GLN A 47 2.72 12.04 -3.87
CA GLN A 47 3.70 12.97 -3.28
C GLN A 47 4.63 12.29 -2.28
N LEU A 48 4.12 11.37 -1.45
CA LEU A 48 4.92 10.71 -0.43
C LEU A 48 5.91 9.73 -1.07
N PRO A 49 7.15 9.63 -0.54
CA PRO A 49 8.14 8.66 -0.99
C PRO A 49 7.87 7.24 -0.43
N TYR A 50 6.71 7.00 0.19
CA TYR A 50 6.43 5.74 0.85
C TYR A 50 6.16 4.64 -0.19
N SER A 51 6.89 3.54 -0.08
CA SER A 51 6.70 2.38 -0.95
C SER A 51 5.90 1.29 -0.23
N ASN A 52 4.96 0.65 -0.94
CA ASN A 52 4.21 -0.49 -0.39
C ASN A 52 5.07 -1.75 -0.20
N VAL A 53 6.33 -1.73 -0.62
CA VAL A 53 7.24 -2.89 -0.62
C VAL A 53 7.39 -3.49 0.77
N GLU A 54 7.51 -2.65 1.80
CA GLU A 54 7.70 -3.12 3.18
C GLU A 54 6.44 -3.74 3.77
N LEU A 55 5.27 -3.16 3.45
CA LEU A 55 3.96 -3.69 3.85
C LEU A 55 3.68 -5.03 3.15
N GLU A 56 3.95 -5.11 1.85
CA GLU A 56 3.84 -6.33 1.04
C GLU A 56 4.69 -7.46 1.63
N ALA A 57 5.97 -7.17 1.93
CA ALA A 57 6.90 -8.13 2.51
C ALA A 57 6.44 -8.62 3.89
N THR A 58 5.87 -7.73 4.70
CA THR A 58 5.32 -8.06 6.02
C THR A 58 4.05 -8.91 5.91
N ASN A 59 3.13 -8.54 5.02
CA ASN A 59 1.90 -9.28 4.76
C ASN A 59 2.18 -10.69 4.25
N ASN A 60 3.18 -10.86 3.38
CA ASN A 60 3.59 -12.17 2.88
C ASN A 60 4.19 -13.05 3.98
N LEU A 61 4.97 -12.47 4.89
CA LEU A 61 5.46 -13.20 6.07
C LEU A 61 4.32 -13.64 7.00
N ILE A 62 3.35 -12.75 7.28
CA ILE A 62 2.17 -13.08 8.09
C ILE A 62 1.36 -14.19 7.44
N LYS A 63 1.14 -14.15 6.11
CA LYS A 63 0.47 -15.21 5.35
C LYS A 63 1.22 -16.55 5.46
N LEU A 64 2.55 -16.55 5.35
CA LEU A 64 3.38 -17.74 5.51
C LEU A 64 3.27 -18.34 6.92
N ILE A 65 3.36 -17.49 7.95
CA ILE A 65 3.21 -17.90 9.35
C ILE A 65 1.80 -18.47 9.57
N LYS A 66 0.76 -17.83 9.02
CA LYS A 66 -0.63 -18.29 9.08
C LYS A 66 -0.85 -19.61 8.32
N ARG A 67 -0.09 -19.90 7.27
CA ARG A 67 -0.17 -21.19 6.56
C ARG A 67 0.47 -22.32 7.37
N ASN A 68 1.58 -22.03 8.04
CA ASN A 68 2.29 -22.99 8.91
C ASN A 68 1.64 -23.12 10.31
N ALA A 69 0.57 -22.35 10.56
CA ALA A 69 -0.10 -22.17 11.84
C ALA A 69 -1.19 -23.19 12.16
N PHE A 70 -1.26 -24.33 11.49
CA PHE A 70 -2.43 -25.23 11.51
C PHE A 70 -2.94 -25.61 12.92
N ARG A 71 -2.14 -25.42 13.97
CA ARG A 71 -2.48 -25.65 15.39
C ARG A 71 -2.54 -24.40 16.30
N PHE A 72 -2.70 -23.18 15.77
CA PHE A 72 -2.85 -21.95 16.59
C PHE A 72 -4.32 -21.67 16.92
N TRP A 73 -4.88 -22.41 17.87
CA TRP A 73 -6.15 -22.03 18.52
C TRP A 73 -6.01 -20.75 19.36
N ASN A 74 -4.78 -20.34 19.68
CA ASN A 74 -4.50 -19.16 20.49
C ASN A 74 -3.89 -18.02 19.65
N PHE A 75 -4.67 -16.95 19.45
CA PHE A 75 -4.26 -15.73 18.74
C PHE A 75 -3.03 -15.06 19.37
N GLU A 76 -2.86 -15.17 20.68
CA GLU A 76 -1.71 -14.61 21.39
C GLU A 76 -0.40 -15.27 20.95
N ASN A 77 -0.43 -16.59 20.75
CA ASN A 77 0.72 -17.34 20.25
C ASN A 77 1.03 -17.02 18.78
N PHE A 78 0.00 -16.69 17.99
CA PHE A 78 0.18 -16.21 16.61
C PHE A 78 0.86 -14.84 16.57
N LYS A 79 0.41 -13.87 17.37
CA LYS A 79 1.06 -12.55 17.51
C LYS A 79 2.51 -12.67 17.95
N LYS A 80 2.78 -13.50 18.97
CA LYS A 80 4.15 -13.75 19.46
C LYS A 80 5.08 -14.28 18.37
N ARG A 81 4.61 -15.22 17.54
CA ARG A 81 5.41 -15.75 16.42
C ARG A 81 5.67 -14.73 15.32
N ILE A 82 4.69 -13.88 14.99
CA ILE A 82 4.89 -12.77 14.04
C ILE A 82 5.96 -11.82 14.58
N PHE A 83 5.87 -11.43 15.85
CA PHE A 83 6.81 -10.50 16.47
C PHE A 83 8.24 -11.07 16.49
N ILE A 84 8.41 -12.35 16.84
CA ILE A 84 9.70 -13.03 16.81
C ILE A 84 10.27 -13.07 15.38
N ALA A 85 9.47 -13.46 14.38
CA ALA A 85 9.92 -13.54 12.99
C ALA A 85 10.32 -12.17 12.42
N LEU A 86 9.57 -11.11 12.76
CA LEU A 86 9.89 -9.74 12.36
C LEU A 86 11.19 -9.25 13.03
N ASN A 87 11.38 -9.54 14.33
CA ASN A 87 12.60 -9.16 15.06
C ASN A 87 13.84 -9.91 14.56
N ILE A 88 13.72 -11.19 14.21
CA ILE A 88 14.83 -11.96 13.62
C ILE A 88 15.24 -11.36 12.27
N LYS A 89 14.26 -11.02 11.41
CA LYS A 89 14.52 -10.35 10.12
C LYS A 89 15.10 -8.93 10.29
N LYS A 90 14.84 -8.28 11.43
CA LYS A 90 15.46 -6.99 11.81
C LYS A 90 16.90 -7.19 12.26
N LYS A 91 17.21 -8.23 13.05
CA LYS A 91 18.57 -8.49 13.55
C LYS A 91 19.55 -8.99 12.47
N GLY A 92 19.05 -9.66 11.42
CA GLY A 92 19.87 -10.04 10.25
C GLY A 92 20.17 -8.89 9.28
N ARG A 93 19.57 -7.72 9.46
CA ARG A 93 19.91 -6.47 8.76
C ARG A 93 20.59 -5.56 9.79
N ASN A 94 21.92 -5.47 9.75
CA ASN A 94 22.66 -4.58 10.64
C ASN A 94 22.05 -3.16 10.63
N SER A 95 22.02 -2.58 11.83
CA SER A 95 21.62 -1.23 12.21
C SER A 95 21.92 -0.12 11.19
N SER A 96 20.96 0.24 10.34
CA SER A 96 21.07 1.45 9.52
C SER A 96 19.73 2.09 9.14
N PHE A 97 18.64 1.80 9.86
CA PHE A 97 17.29 2.18 9.40
C PHE A 97 16.43 2.92 10.43
N PHE A 98 16.97 3.31 11.59
CA PHE A 98 16.28 4.19 12.53
C PHE A 98 17.10 5.42 12.95
N ASP A 99 18.27 5.67 12.35
CA ASP A 99 19.07 6.86 12.64
C ASP A 99 18.64 8.10 11.82
N LEU A 100 17.45 8.09 11.24
CA LEU A 100 16.83 9.24 10.58
C LEU A 100 15.33 9.30 10.92
N SER A 101 15.03 9.62 12.18
CA SER A 101 13.79 10.29 12.60
C SER A 101 14.10 11.24 13.74
#